data_AF-A0A7L4KB35-F1
#
_entry.id   AF-A0A7L4KB35-F1
#
_cell.length_a   1.000
_cell.length_b   1.000
_cell.length_c   1.000
_cell.angle_alpha   90.00
_cell.angle_beta   90.00
_cell.angle_gamma   90.00
#
_symmetry.space_group_name_H-M   'P 1'
#
loop_
_entity.id
_entity.type
_entity.pdbx_description
1 polymer ?
#
loop_
_entity_poly.entity_id
_entity_poly.type
_entity_poly.pdbx_seq_one_letter_code
_entity_poly.pdbx_strand_id
1 'polypeptide(L)'
;VMEDQYNPRLIKDLLRDLSSTLCILIRGVGKSVLVGNINIWICRLETVLLWQQQLQNLQMNKQVNNGLTLSDLPLHMLNNILHRFSDGWDIITLGQVSPTLYMLSEDRQLWKKLCQYHFPEKQFCRHLISSEKGHIDWKLMYFALEKYYPIKEQYGDTLHFCRHCSILFWKDTGHPCTASDPNTCLTPVSPQHFIDLFKF
;
A
#
# COMPACT_ATOMS: atom_id res chain seq x y z
N VAL A 1 -21.08 -1.93 19.75
CA VAL A 1 -20.56 -1.63 18.39
C VAL A 1 -19.05 -1.71 18.49
N MET A 2 -18.42 -2.66 17.80
CA MET A 2 -16.96 -2.69 17.77
C MET A 2 -16.50 -1.47 16.99
N GLU A 3 -15.82 -0.53 17.65
CA GLU A 3 -15.12 0.54 16.95
C GLU A 3 -13.94 -0.11 16.24
N ASP A 4 -14.09 -0.38 14.95
CA ASP A 4 -13.00 -0.88 14.12
C ASP A 4 -11.89 0.16 14.10
N GLN A 5 -10.80 -0.15 14.81
CA GLN A 5 -9.62 0.69 14.82
C GLN A 5 -8.70 0.26 13.66
N TYR A 6 -8.71 1.05 12.58
CA TYR A 6 -7.89 0.82 11.40
C TYR A 6 -6.46 1.33 11.59
N ASN A 7 -5.47 0.64 11.00
CA ASN A 7 -4.08 1.07 11.00
C ASN A 7 -3.95 2.42 10.25
N PRO A 8 -3.55 3.53 10.93
CA PRO A 8 -3.49 4.84 10.31
C PRO A 8 -2.21 5.07 9.48
N ARG A 9 -1.32 4.08 9.31
CA ARG A 9 -0.03 4.29 8.62
C ARG A 9 -0.23 4.81 7.19
N LEU A 10 -1.05 4.13 6.39
CA LEU A 10 -1.27 4.50 4.99
C LEU A 10 -1.82 5.92 4.85
N ILE A 11 -2.80 6.29 5.68
CA ILE A 11 -3.36 7.65 5.65
C ILE A 11 -2.37 8.70 6.17
N LYS A 12 -1.50 8.35 7.14
CA LYS A 12 -0.41 9.23 7.59
C LYS A 12 0.58 9.51 6.45
N ASP A 13 0.95 8.49 5.68
CA ASP A 13 1.89 8.64 4.57
C ASP A 13 1.26 9.42 3.41
N LEU A 14 0.02 9.09 3.03
CA LEU A 14 -0.73 9.83 2.01
C LEU A 14 -0.87 11.32 2.35
N LEU A 15 -1.23 11.65 3.59
CA LEU A 15 -1.37 13.05 3.99
C LEU A 15 -0.02 13.77 4.00
N ARG A 16 1.08 13.08 4.35
CA ARG A 16 2.44 13.62 4.30
C ARG A 16 2.87 13.94 2.88
N ASP A 17 2.62 13.03 1.95
CA ASP A 17 2.94 13.23 0.54
C ASP A 17 2.09 14.33 -0.07
N LEU A 18 0.79 14.36 0.27
CA LEU A 18 -0.13 15.41 -0.16
C LEU A 18 0.29 16.78 0.38
N SER A 19 0.60 16.89 1.68
CA SER A 19 1.02 18.15 2.29
C SER A 19 2.32 18.66 1.68
N SER A 20 3.29 17.77 1.44
CA SER A 20 4.57 18.09 0.78
C SER A 20 4.34 18.59 -0.64
N THR A 21 3.54 17.86 -1.43
CA THR A 21 3.24 18.19 -2.83
C THR A 21 2.52 19.54 -2.93
N LEU A 22 1.48 19.76 -2.11
CA LEU A 22 0.76 21.03 -2.08
C LEU A 22 1.66 22.20 -1.65
N CYS A 23 2.52 22.00 -0.64
CA CYS A 23 3.51 23.01 -0.23
C CYS A 23 4.44 23.39 -1.38
N ILE A 24 4.97 22.42 -2.10
CA ILE A 24 5.87 22.64 -3.24
C ILE A 24 5.13 23.39 -4.36
N LEU A 25 3.91 22.96 -4.71
CA LEU A 25 3.13 23.58 -5.79
C LEU A 25 2.71 25.02 -5.47
N ILE A 26 2.37 25.32 -4.21
CA ILE A 26 2.01 26.67 -3.76
C ILE A 26 3.24 27.59 -3.74
N ARG A 27 4.42 27.08 -3.33
CA ARG A 27 5.66 27.88 -3.21
C ARG A 27 6.43 28.02 -4.52
N GLY A 28 6.35 27.02 -5.40
CA GLY A 28 7.36 26.78 -6.44
C GLY A 28 7.02 27.21 -7.86
N VAL A 29 5.76 27.48 -8.23
CA VAL A 29 5.42 27.66 -9.66
C VAL A 29 4.40 28.77 -9.90
N GLY A 30 4.72 29.66 -10.85
CA GLY A 30 3.81 30.70 -11.33
C GLY A 30 2.52 30.12 -11.91
N LYS A 31 1.39 30.42 -11.24
CA LYS A 31 -0.02 30.48 -11.67
C LYS A 31 -0.65 29.35 -12.51
N SER A 32 0.06 28.34 -13.00
CA SER A 32 -0.43 27.49 -14.11
C SER A 32 -0.52 25.97 -13.84
N VAL A 33 -0.10 25.47 -12.67
CA VAL A 33 -0.21 24.02 -12.37
C VAL A 33 -1.45 23.68 -11.53
N LEU A 34 -1.86 24.60 -10.64
CA LEU A 34 -3.04 24.42 -9.80
C LEU A 34 -4.26 25.06 -10.47
N VAL A 35 -5.22 24.24 -10.88
CA VAL A 35 -6.49 24.73 -11.44
C VAL A 35 -7.30 25.42 -10.33
N GLY A 36 -7.80 26.63 -10.59
CA GLY A 36 -8.66 27.37 -9.67
C GLY A 36 -7.94 28.39 -8.78
N ASN A 37 -8.64 28.89 -7.76
CA ASN A 37 -8.17 29.99 -6.91
C ASN A 37 -7.10 29.53 -5.91
N ILE A 38 -5.95 30.21 -5.87
CA ILE A 38 -4.83 29.91 -4.96
C ILE A 38 -5.23 29.89 -3.48
N ASN A 39 -6.16 30.75 -3.06
CA ASN A 39 -6.63 30.78 -1.68
C ASN A 39 -7.38 29.50 -1.28
N ILE A 40 -8.05 28.84 -2.25
CA ILE A 40 -8.69 27.55 -2.02
C ILE A 40 -7.62 26.48 -1.76
N TRP A 41 -6.52 26.52 -2.51
CA TRP A 41 -5.41 25.58 -2.31
C TRP A 41 -4.68 25.79 -0.99
N ILE A 42 -4.54 27.04 -0.54
CA ILE A 42 -4.02 27.36 0.80
C ILE A 42 -4.94 26.79 1.88
N CYS A 43 -6.25 27.02 1.79
CA CYS A 43 -7.24 26.50 2.76
C CYS A 43 -7.26 24.95 2.78
N ARG A 44 -7.10 24.30 1.63
CA ARG A 44 -6.96 22.84 1.56
C ARG A 44 -5.68 22.35 2.23
N LEU A 45 -4.56 23.04 2.04
CA LEU A 45 -3.31 22.71 2.73
C LEU A 45 -3.46 22.84 4.25
N GLU A 46 -4.10 23.91 4.75
CA GLU A 46 -4.40 24.07 6.18
C GLU A 46 -5.25 22.91 6.73
N THR A 47 -6.26 22.48 5.96
CA THR A 47 -7.10 21.33 6.30
C THR A 47 -6.28 20.04 6.40
N VAL A 48 -5.38 19.79 5.45
CA VAL A 48 -4.50 18.61 5.45
C VAL A 48 -3.56 18.62 6.67
N LEU A 49 -2.99 19.78 7.01
CA LEU A 49 -2.14 19.94 8.20
C LEU A 49 -2.92 19.66 9.50
N LEU A 50 -4.17 20.12 9.59
CA LEU A 50 -5.06 19.81 10.70
C LEU A 50 -5.29 18.30 10.85
N TRP A 51 -5.59 17.61 9.74
CA TRP A 51 -5.79 16.16 9.76
C TRP A 51 -4.52 15.41 10.19
N GLN A 52 -3.34 15.86 9.76
CA GLN A 52 -2.07 15.29 10.23
C GLN A 52 -1.91 15.43 11.75
N GLN A 53 -2.24 16.59 12.31
CA GLN A 53 -2.18 16.82 13.76
C GLN A 53 -3.17 15.91 14.50
N GLN A 54 -4.40 15.76 13.99
CA GLN A 54 -5.38 14.84 14.57
C GLN A 54 -4.89 13.40 14.54
N LEU A 55 -4.30 12.95 13.43
CA LEU A 55 -3.73 11.60 13.26
C LEU A 55 -2.51 11.34 14.15
N GLN A 56 -1.73 12.36 14.49
CA GLN A 56 -0.65 12.23 15.47
C GLN A 56 -1.18 11.97 16.88
N ASN A 57 -2.33 12.56 17.22
CA ASN A 57 -2.96 12.45 18.53
C ASN A 57 -3.90 11.24 18.66
N LEU A 58 -4.15 10.48 17.58
CA LEU A 58 -4.96 9.27 17.65
C LEU A 58 -4.27 8.23 18.53
N GLN A 59 -4.89 7.97 19.69
CA GLN A 59 -4.53 6.88 20.57
C GLN A 59 -5.37 5.66 20.23
N MET A 60 -4.70 4.58 19.82
CA MET A 60 -5.30 3.26 19.73
C MET A 60 -5.49 2.74 21.15
N ASN A 61 -6.73 2.77 21.67
CA ASN A 61 -7.01 2.19 22.98
C ASN A 61 -6.69 0.69 22.95
N LYS A 62 -5.82 0.23 23.86
CA LYS A 62 -5.60 -1.21 24.07
C LYS A 62 -6.92 -1.82 24.53
N GLN A 63 -7.60 -2.54 23.65
CA GLN A 63 -8.68 -3.43 24.08
C GLN A 63 -8.08 -4.47 25.03
N VAL A 64 -8.47 -4.40 26.31
CA VAL A 64 -8.19 -5.46 27.29
C VAL A 64 -9.17 -6.59 26.99
N ASN A 65 -8.85 -7.40 25.98
CA ASN A 65 -9.64 -8.55 25.61
C ASN A 65 -9.04 -9.77 26.30
N ASN A 66 -9.75 -10.37 27.26
CA ASN A 66 -9.32 -11.59 27.98
C ASN A 66 -9.50 -12.88 27.14
N GLY A 67 -9.69 -12.74 25.83
CA GLY A 67 -9.84 -13.86 24.91
C GLY A 67 -8.50 -14.38 24.39
N LEU A 68 -8.56 -15.37 23.50
CA LEU A 68 -7.42 -15.84 22.73
C LEU A 68 -6.76 -14.67 21.99
N THR A 69 -5.47 -14.49 22.22
CA THR A 69 -4.64 -13.48 21.58
C THR A 69 -3.83 -14.09 20.44
N LEU A 70 -3.25 -13.24 19.59
CA LEU A 70 -2.34 -13.70 18.54
C LEU A 70 -1.21 -14.56 19.11
N SER A 71 -0.69 -14.22 20.28
CA SER A 71 0.41 -14.93 20.95
C SER A 71 0.05 -16.34 21.40
N ASP A 72 -1.23 -16.67 21.51
CA ASP A 72 -1.71 -18.00 21.90
C ASP A 72 -1.77 -18.97 20.71
N LEU A 73 -1.59 -18.48 19.49
CA LEU A 73 -1.57 -19.33 18.30
C LEU A 73 -0.30 -20.19 18.24
N PRO A 74 -0.40 -21.44 17.75
CA PRO A 74 0.77 -22.26 17.49
C PRO A 74 1.77 -21.59 16.53
N LEU A 75 3.06 -21.86 16.71
CA LEU A 75 4.14 -21.24 15.94
C LEU A 75 3.97 -21.34 14.41
N HIS A 76 3.49 -22.49 13.91
CA HIS A 76 3.26 -22.69 12.48
C HIS A 76 2.13 -21.79 11.95
N MET A 77 1.12 -21.50 12.76
CA MET A 77 0.02 -20.59 12.39
C MET A 77 0.52 -19.16 12.33
N LEU A 78 1.34 -18.74 13.30
CA LEU A 78 2.00 -17.44 13.26
C LEU A 78 2.87 -17.30 12.00
N ASN A 79 3.68 -18.31 11.67
CA ASN A 79 4.50 -18.29 10.47
C ASN A 79 3.65 -18.19 9.18
N ASN A 80 2.55 -18.94 9.12
CA ASN A 80 1.60 -18.86 8.01
C ASN A 80 0.98 -17.48 7.86
N ILE A 81 0.65 -16.82 8.98
CA ILE A 81 0.13 -15.44 8.98
C ILE A 81 1.19 -14.47 8.43
N LEU A 82 2.45 -14.56 8.90
CA LEU A 82 3.54 -13.72 8.37
C LEU A 82 3.72 -13.88 6.85
N HIS A 83 3.63 -15.10 6.33
CA HIS A 83 3.71 -15.38 4.88
C HIS A 83 2.54 -14.85 4.04
N ARG A 84 1.50 -14.27 4.65
CA ARG A 84 0.38 -13.63 3.93
C ARG A 84 0.53 -12.13 3.80
N PHE A 85 1.46 -11.50 4.52
CA PHE A 85 1.72 -10.08 4.35
C PHE A 85 2.35 -9.79 2.98
N SER A 86 1.88 -8.72 2.36
CA SER A 86 2.37 -8.16 1.09
C SER A 86 3.15 -6.87 1.29
N ASP A 87 3.45 -6.46 2.52
CA ASP A 87 4.28 -5.29 2.81
C ASP A 87 5.37 -5.68 3.83
N GLY A 88 6.63 -5.42 3.47
CA GLY A 88 7.79 -5.65 4.33
C GLY A 88 7.75 -4.83 5.63
N TRP A 89 7.16 -3.65 5.63
CA TRP A 89 7.03 -2.83 6.83
C TRP A 89 6.05 -3.43 7.84
N ASP A 90 4.95 -4.01 7.37
CA ASP A 90 4.00 -4.70 8.27
C ASP A 90 4.64 -5.89 8.97
N ILE A 91 5.48 -6.64 8.25
CA ILE A 91 6.26 -7.75 8.83
C ILE A 91 7.21 -7.24 9.92
N ILE A 92 7.95 -6.15 9.66
CA ILE A 92 8.87 -5.56 10.65
C ILE A 92 8.10 -5.05 11.88
N THR A 93 7.01 -4.32 11.67
CA THR A 93 6.20 -3.79 12.78
C THR A 93 5.61 -4.92 13.61
N LEU A 94 5.13 -6.00 12.98
CA LEU A 94 4.63 -7.17 13.69
C LEU A 94 5.74 -7.87 14.50
N GLY A 95 6.95 -7.96 13.96
CA GLY A 95 8.11 -8.51 14.65
C GLY A 95 8.46 -7.77 15.94
N GLN A 96 8.17 -6.48 16.05
CA GLN A 96 8.43 -5.67 17.24
C GLN A 96 7.46 -5.98 18.41
N VAL A 97 6.41 -6.76 18.19
CA VAL A 97 5.36 -7.03 19.19
C VAL A 97 5.79 -8.09 20.21
N SER A 98 6.51 -9.14 19.79
CA SER A 98 6.97 -10.20 20.68
C SER A 98 8.24 -10.89 20.16
N PRO A 99 9.06 -11.50 21.05
CA PRO A 99 10.26 -12.23 20.62
C PRO A 99 9.98 -13.37 19.63
N THR A 100 8.83 -14.05 19.79
CA THR A 100 8.40 -15.12 18.87
C THR A 100 8.13 -14.56 17.47
N LEU A 101 7.43 -13.43 17.38
CA LEU A 101 7.14 -12.77 16.11
C LEU A 101 8.40 -12.19 15.49
N TYR A 102 9.32 -11.64 16.30
CA TYR A 102 10.63 -11.17 15.83
C TYR A 102 11.43 -12.30 15.17
N MET A 103 11.51 -13.46 15.83
CA MET A 103 12.19 -14.63 15.27
C MET A 103 11.60 -15.07 13.92
N LEU A 104 10.28 -15.05 13.78
CA LEU A 104 9.60 -15.37 12.53
C LEU A 104 9.75 -14.28 11.47
N SER A 105 9.78 -13.00 11.87
CA SER A 105 9.94 -11.88 10.94
C SER A 105 11.33 -11.80 10.32
N GLU A 106 12.33 -12.41 10.95
CA GLU A 106 13.69 -12.52 10.40
C GLU A 106 13.90 -13.79 9.54
N ASP A 107 12.85 -14.58 9.28
CA ASP A 107 12.97 -15.81 8.48
C ASP A 107 13.38 -15.53 7.02
N ARG A 108 14.40 -16.26 6.56
CA ARG A 108 14.97 -16.08 5.21
C ARG A 108 13.98 -16.42 4.10
N GLN A 109 13.16 -17.45 4.27
CA GLN A 109 12.23 -17.90 3.23
C GLN A 109 11.04 -16.95 3.11
N LEU A 110 10.61 -16.34 4.22
CA LEU A 110 9.61 -15.27 4.25
C LEU A 110 10.03 -14.13 3.31
N TRP A 111 11.21 -13.56 3.51
CA TRP A 111 11.69 -12.45 2.69
C TRP A 111 11.96 -12.85 1.24
N LYS A 112 12.47 -14.06 1.00
CA LYS A 112 12.65 -14.59 -0.36
C LYS A 112 11.32 -14.64 -1.11
N LYS A 113 10.28 -15.19 -0.47
CA LYS A 113 8.93 -15.30 -1.05
C LYS A 113 8.30 -13.94 -1.28
N LEU A 114 8.49 -13.01 -0.35
CA LEU A 114 8.02 -11.63 -0.50
C LEU A 114 8.71 -10.94 -1.69
N CYS A 115 10.03 -11.06 -1.81
CA CYS A 115 10.78 -10.58 -2.98
C CYS A 115 10.22 -11.15 -4.29
N GLN A 116 10.05 -12.48 -4.37
CA GLN A 116 9.49 -13.16 -5.55
C GLN A 116 8.05 -12.74 -5.87
N TYR A 117 7.29 -12.33 -4.85
CA TYR A 117 5.93 -11.88 -5.01
C TYR A 117 5.84 -10.48 -5.64
N HIS A 118 6.72 -9.54 -5.27
CA HIS A 118 6.74 -8.18 -5.85
C HIS A 118 7.60 -8.04 -7.10
N PHE A 119 8.72 -8.76 -7.18
CA PHE A 119 9.73 -8.57 -8.21
C PHE A 119 9.89 -9.84 -9.06
N PRO A 120 9.74 -9.76 -10.40
CA PRO A 120 10.00 -10.88 -11.30
C PRO A 120 11.46 -11.34 -11.27
N GLU A 121 11.72 -12.63 -11.52
CA GLU A 121 13.05 -13.26 -11.38
C GLU A 121 14.20 -12.54 -12.09
N LYS A 122 13.91 -11.88 -13.22
CA LYS A 122 14.89 -11.14 -14.03
C LYS A 122 15.45 -9.89 -13.32
N GLN A 123 14.77 -9.37 -12.29
CA GLN A 123 15.18 -8.16 -11.55
C GLN A 123 16.20 -8.47 -10.44
N PHE A 124 16.21 -9.68 -9.87
CA PHE A 124 17.13 -10.07 -8.79
C PHE A 124 18.58 -10.10 -9.23
N CYS A 125 18.85 -10.60 -10.44
CA CYS A 125 20.20 -10.84 -10.93
C CYS A 125 21.03 -9.55 -11.08
N ARG A 126 20.38 -8.40 -11.25
CA ARG A 126 21.07 -7.10 -11.44
C ARG A 126 21.54 -6.46 -10.13
N HIS A 127 20.94 -6.81 -8.99
CA HIS A 127 21.20 -6.16 -7.71
C HIS A 127 21.52 -7.17 -6.59
N LEU A 128 22.17 -8.29 -6.92
CA LEU A 128 22.55 -9.33 -5.97
C LEU A 128 23.42 -8.76 -4.83
N ILE A 129 22.83 -8.55 -3.66
CA ILE A 129 23.55 -8.21 -2.43
C ILE A 129 23.78 -9.51 -1.65
N SER A 130 25.05 -9.90 -1.57
CA SER A 130 25.49 -11.03 -0.77
C SER A 130 25.82 -10.58 0.65
N SER A 131 25.37 -11.34 1.64
CA SER A 131 25.81 -11.22 3.03
C SER A 131 27.28 -11.64 3.16
N GLU A 132 27.94 -11.21 4.24
CA GLU A 132 29.31 -11.59 4.62
C GLU A 132 29.53 -13.12 4.65
N LYS A 133 28.46 -13.90 4.83
CA LYS A 133 28.48 -15.38 4.84
C LYS A 133 28.26 -16.03 3.46
N GLY A 134 28.22 -15.26 2.38
CA GLY A 134 27.99 -15.76 1.01
C GLY A 134 26.53 -16.16 0.71
N HIS A 135 25.60 -15.83 1.59
CA HIS A 135 24.16 -16.02 1.37
C HIS A 135 23.47 -14.71 1.02
N ILE A 136 22.47 -14.75 0.14
CA ILE A 136 21.64 -13.58 -0.18
C ILE A 136 20.84 -13.18 1.06
N ASP A 137 20.99 -11.93 1.50
CA ASP A 137 20.13 -11.30 2.48
C ASP A 137 18.85 -10.80 1.79
N TRP A 138 17.79 -11.60 1.89
CA TRP A 138 16.54 -11.31 1.21
C TRP A 138 15.78 -10.11 1.81
N LYS A 139 15.98 -9.81 3.10
CA LYS A 139 15.34 -8.67 3.74
C LYS A 139 15.96 -7.38 3.22
N LEU A 140 17.29 -7.33 3.20
CA LEU A 140 18.00 -6.20 2.62
C LEU A 140 17.77 -6.08 1.10
N MET A 141 17.68 -7.20 0.39
CA MET A 141 17.30 -7.25 -1.03
C MET A 141 15.93 -6.61 -1.28
N TYR A 142 14.92 -6.93 -0.47
CA TYR A 142 13.57 -6.40 -0.62
C TYR A 142 13.57 -4.86 -0.62
N PHE A 143 14.16 -4.25 0.43
CA PHE A 143 14.23 -2.79 0.55
C PHE A 143 15.18 -2.13 -0.44
N ALA A 144 16.16 -2.87 -0.98
CA ALA A 144 16.97 -2.39 -2.08
C ALA A 144 16.14 -2.32 -3.36
N LEU A 145 15.42 -3.38 -3.72
CA LEU A 145 14.61 -3.47 -4.94
C LEU A 145 13.42 -2.49 -4.91
N GLU A 146 12.79 -2.31 -3.75
CA GLU A 146 11.69 -1.35 -3.56
C GLU A 146 12.08 0.09 -3.96
N LYS A 147 13.37 0.46 -3.83
CA LYS A 147 13.86 1.78 -4.25
C LYS A 147 13.95 1.95 -5.77
N TYR A 148 14.11 0.86 -6.51
CA TYR A 148 14.37 0.87 -7.95
C TYR A 148 13.18 0.39 -8.79
N TYR A 149 12.30 -0.42 -8.20
CA TYR A 149 11.20 -1.06 -8.90
C TYR A 149 9.89 -0.83 -8.15
N PRO A 150 8.80 -0.56 -8.88
CA PRO A 150 7.49 -0.45 -8.27
C PRO A 150 7.11 -1.80 -7.64
N ILE A 151 6.63 -1.76 -6.40
CA ILE A 151 6.05 -2.92 -5.74
C ILE A 151 4.75 -3.32 -6.42
N LYS A 152 4.47 -4.62 -6.47
CA LYS A 152 3.18 -5.11 -6.95
C LYS A 152 2.03 -4.56 -6.11
N GLU A 153 1.20 -3.73 -6.71
CA GLU A 153 0.02 -3.15 -6.08
C GLU A 153 -1.12 -4.18 -6.05
N GLN A 154 -1.75 -4.35 -4.88
CA GLN A 154 -3.00 -5.08 -4.72
C GLN A 154 -4.07 -4.10 -4.25
N TYR A 155 -5.09 -3.91 -5.07
CA TYR A 155 -6.26 -3.11 -4.70
C TYR A 155 -7.34 -4.04 -4.16
N GLY A 156 -8.04 -3.60 -3.10
CA GLY A 156 -9.15 -4.36 -2.53
C GLY A 156 -10.30 -4.58 -3.52
N ASP A 157 -10.47 -3.66 -4.46
CA ASP A 157 -11.37 -3.79 -5.60
C ASP A 157 -10.67 -3.27 -6.86
N THR A 158 -11.04 -3.79 -8.02
CA THR A 158 -10.44 -3.41 -9.31
C THR A 158 -11.47 -2.68 -10.15
N LEU A 159 -11.14 -1.45 -10.52
CA LEU A 159 -11.97 -0.68 -11.44
C LEU A 159 -11.89 -1.31 -12.84
N HIS A 160 -13.02 -1.49 -13.51
CA HIS A 160 -13.09 -2.06 -14.85
C HIS A 160 -13.62 -1.01 -15.82
N PHE A 161 -13.05 -0.99 -17.02
CA PHE A 161 -13.55 -0.23 -18.15
C PHE A 161 -14.23 -1.15 -19.14
N CYS A 162 -15.50 -0.89 -19.42
CA CYS A 162 -16.24 -1.56 -20.47
C CYS A 162 -16.01 -0.84 -21.80
N ARG A 163 -15.34 -1.48 -22.75
CA ARG A 163 -15.11 -0.90 -24.09
C ARG A 163 -16.38 -0.80 -24.93
N HIS A 164 -17.41 -1.57 -24.62
CA HIS A 164 -18.70 -1.53 -25.32
C HIS A 164 -19.54 -0.33 -24.88
N CYS A 165 -19.69 -0.14 -23.57
CA CYS A 165 -20.54 0.91 -23.00
C CYS A 165 -19.77 2.22 -22.72
N SER A 166 -18.43 2.20 -22.77
CA SER A 166 -17.56 3.30 -22.35
C SER A 166 -17.81 3.75 -20.91
N ILE A 167 -18.04 2.79 -20.02
CA ILE A 167 -18.34 3.01 -18.60
C ILE A 167 -17.22 2.44 -17.74
N LEU A 168 -16.85 3.21 -16.71
CA LEU A 168 -16.01 2.78 -15.59
C LEU A 168 -16.91 2.30 -14.45
N PHE A 169 -16.61 1.14 -13.89
CA PHE A 169 -17.38 0.57 -12.78
C PHE A 169 -16.48 -0.29 -11.88
N TRP A 170 -16.89 -0.48 -10.63
CA TRP A 170 -16.20 -1.38 -9.70
C TRP A 170 -16.54 -2.84 -10.03
N LYS A 171 -15.56 -3.74 -9.98
CA LYS A 171 -15.76 -5.15 -10.35
C LYS A 171 -16.92 -5.77 -9.59
N ASP A 172 -17.01 -5.47 -8.30
CA ASP A 172 -17.98 -6.07 -7.40
C ASP A 172 -19.39 -5.47 -7.55
N THR A 173 -19.50 -4.24 -8.06
CA THR A 173 -20.82 -3.62 -8.34
C THR A 173 -21.35 -3.98 -9.73
N GLY A 174 -20.46 -4.29 -10.68
CA GLY A 174 -20.83 -4.55 -12.07
C GLY A 174 -21.44 -3.33 -12.79
N HIS A 175 -21.88 -3.54 -14.03
CA HIS A 175 -22.77 -2.63 -14.75
C HIS A 175 -23.64 -3.44 -15.74
N PRO A 176 -24.85 -2.97 -16.08
CA PRO A 176 -25.74 -3.67 -17.01
C PRO A 176 -25.27 -3.52 -18.46
N CYS A 177 -24.28 -4.32 -18.85
CA CYS A 177 -23.76 -4.33 -20.23
C CYS A 177 -24.72 -5.06 -21.18
N THR A 178 -24.95 -4.49 -22.36
CA THR A 178 -25.78 -5.07 -23.43
C THR A 178 -24.99 -5.89 -24.46
N ALA A 179 -23.69 -6.09 -24.25
CA ALA A 179 -22.86 -6.88 -25.15
C ALA A 179 -23.26 -8.36 -25.12
N SER A 180 -23.15 -9.05 -26.26
CA SER A 180 -23.46 -10.47 -26.38
C SER A 180 -22.57 -11.35 -25.50
N ASP A 181 -21.31 -10.93 -25.28
CA ASP A 181 -20.40 -11.49 -24.28
C ASP A 181 -19.74 -10.35 -23.48
N PRO A 182 -20.32 -9.97 -22.33
CA PRO A 182 -19.85 -8.85 -21.53
C PRO A 182 -18.39 -8.96 -21.11
N ASN A 183 -17.91 -10.17 -20.80
CA ASN A 183 -16.56 -10.37 -20.24
C ASN A 183 -15.45 -10.02 -21.23
N THR A 184 -15.69 -10.20 -22.53
CA THR A 184 -14.71 -9.87 -23.59
C THR A 184 -14.46 -8.37 -23.73
N CYS A 185 -15.41 -7.56 -23.26
CA CYS A 185 -15.38 -6.11 -23.39
C CYS A 185 -14.79 -5.41 -22.15
N LEU A 186 -14.50 -6.17 -21.08
CA LEU A 186 -14.01 -5.62 -19.82
C LEU A 186 -12.48 -5.59 -19.78
N THR A 187 -11.93 -4.46 -19.36
CA THR A 187 -10.49 -4.32 -19.11
C THR A 187 -10.28 -3.81 -17.69
N PRO A 188 -9.45 -4.48 -16.86
CA PRO A 188 -9.08 -3.93 -15.56
C PRO A 188 -8.28 -2.64 -15.74
N VAL A 189 -8.56 -1.65 -14.91
CA VAL A 189 -7.95 -0.32 -14.92
C VAL A 189 -7.14 -0.16 -13.63
N SER A 190 -5.83 0.02 -13.77
CA SER A 190 -4.99 0.42 -12.65
C SER A 190 -5.19 1.91 -12.33
N PRO A 191 -4.88 2.40 -11.12
CA PRO A 191 -4.95 3.81 -10.80
C PRO A 191 -4.16 4.71 -11.76
N GLN A 192 -2.98 4.27 -12.23
CA GLN A 192 -2.23 5.03 -13.22
C GLN A 192 -3.00 5.13 -14.54
N HIS A 193 -3.54 4.01 -15.04
CA HIS A 193 -4.38 4.03 -16.24
C HIS A 193 -5.64 4.89 -16.07
N PHE A 194 -6.25 4.88 -14.87
CA PHE A 194 -7.38 5.75 -14.56
C PHE A 194 -6.99 7.23 -14.65
N ILE A 195 -5.85 7.62 -14.08
CA ILE A 195 -5.35 9.00 -14.18
C ILE A 195 -5.08 9.37 -15.65
N ASP A 196 -4.52 8.44 -16.42
CA ASP A 196 -4.20 8.66 -17.84
C ASP A 196 -5.44 8.94 -18.70
N LEU A 197 -6.64 8.49 -18.28
CA LEU A 197 -7.90 8.83 -18.95
C LEU A 197 -8.22 10.34 -18.93
N PHE A 198 -7.64 11.10 -18.00
CA PHE A 198 -7.89 12.54 -17.84
C PHE A 198 -6.74 13.43 -18.31
N LYS A 199 -5.67 12.85 -18.89
CA LYS A 199 -4.49 13.60 -19.36
C LYS A 199 -4.71 14.28 -20.73
N PHE A 200 -5.94 14.68 -21.04
CA PHE A 200 -6.31 15.35 -22.30
C PHE A 200 -6.62 16.83 -22.07
#